data_AF-A0A6L9KI75-F1
#
_entry.id   AF-A0A6L9KI75-F1
#
_cell.length_a   1.000
_cell.length_b   1.000
_cell.length_c   1.000
_cell.angle_alpha   90.00
_cell.angle_beta   90.00
_cell.angle_gamma   90.00
#
_symmetry.space_group_name_H-M   'P 1'
#
loop_
_entity.id
_entity.type
_entity.pdbx_description
1 polymer ?
#
loop_
_entity_poly.entity_id
_entity_poly.type
_entity_poly.pdbx_seq_one_letter_code
_entity_poly.pdbx_strand_id
1 'polypeptide(L)'
;MKKQNLGLGIIIVSLVIGLVGCSTSHNSGKVDLNAINTEISYSKSALNLSKAYSDTLKMYYDTVKVKHNNVYCMKYDKLYHKNDSLFTMHYNMFGEEMYKGGFMMNNYTPGSMMGNNGMMGTGGMMNATLRSDTTMMNGYYNTMHQLRINHQTYHNGIYN
;
A
#
# COMPACT_ATOMS: atom_id res chain seq x y z
N MET A 1 37.20 -5.13 -33.92
CA MET A 1 35.87 -5.74 -33.71
C MET A 1 36.00 -6.91 -32.75
N LYS A 2 35.36 -6.85 -31.58
CA LYS A 2 34.85 -8.00 -30.80
C LYS A 2 33.96 -7.44 -29.69
N LYS A 3 32.64 -7.62 -29.84
CA LYS A 3 31.62 -7.42 -28.81
C LYS A 3 31.45 -8.74 -28.04
N GLN A 4 30.83 -8.62 -26.85
CA GLN A 4 30.13 -9.63 -26.04
C GLN A 4 30.84 -9.98 -24.73
N ASN A 5 30.18 -9.66 -23.60
CA ASN A 5 29.87 -10.55 -22.47
C ASN A 5 29.46 -9.75 -21.22
N LEU A 6 28.36 -8.99 -21.29
CA LEU A 6 27.78 -8.33 -20.11
C LEU A 6 26.29 -8.66 -19.89
N GLY A 7 25.77 -9.69 -20.57
CA GLY A 7 24.34 -10.04 -20.56
C GLY A 7 23.96 -11.23 -19.68
N LEU A 8 24.92 -12.01 -19.18
CA LEU A 8 24.64 -13.28 -18.48
C LEU A 8 24.49 -13.14 -16.96
N GLY A 9 25.06 -12.10 -16.34
CA GLY A 9 25.01 -11.93 -14.88
C GLY A 9 23.67 -11.40 -14.35
N ILE A 10 22.96 -10.59 -15.15
CA ILE A 10 21.71 -9.94 -14.71
C ILE A 10 20.53 -10.92 -14.76
N ILE A 11 20.56 -11.91 -15.67
CA ILE A 11 19.45 -12.86 -15.85
C ILE A 11 19.37 -13.86 -14.69
N ILE A 12 20.50 -14.24 -14.07
CA ILE A 12 20.51 -15.23 -12.99
C ILE A 12 19.93 -14.65 -11.69
N VAL A 13 20.19 -13.37 -11.38
CA VAL A 13 19.66 -12.72 -10.17
C VAL A 13 18.14 -12.48 -10.27
N SER A 14 17.61 -12.21 -11.47
CA SER A 14 16.17 -12.10 -11.70
C SER A 14 15.44 -13.45 -11.64
N LEU A 15 16.12 -14.56 -11.94
CA LEU A 15 15.54 -15.91 -11.88
C LEU A 15 15.43 -16.45 -10.45
N VAL A 16 16.34 -16.05 -9.56
CA VAL A 16 16.33 -16.48 -8.14
C VAL A 16 15.20 -15.84 -7.35
N ILE A 17 14.77 -14.60 -7.69
CA ILE A 17 13.60 -13.96 -7.06
C ILE A 17 12.28 -14.61 -7.51
N GLY A 18 12.25 -15.24 -8.69
CA GLY A 18 11.06 -15.92 -9.23
C GLY A 18 10.78 -17.31 -8.64
N LEU A 19 11.77 -17.97 -8.03
CA LEU A 19 11.66 -19.38 -7.62
C LEU A 19 11.41 -19.59 -6.11
N VAL A 20 11.46 -18.54 -5.28
CA VAL A 20 11.06 -18.63 -3.85
C VAL A 20 9.55 -18.41 -3.67
N GLY A 21 8.85 -17.99 -4.73
CA GLY A 21 7.42 -17.67 -4.71
C GLY A 21 6.52 -18.75 -5.29
N CYS A 22 6.75 -20.04 -5.04
CA CYS A 22 5.81 -21.10 -5.42
C CYS A 22 5.99 -22.36 -4.55
N SER A 23 5.78 -22.21 -3.24
CA SER A 23 5.35 -23.34 -2.39
C SER A 23 3.93 -23.07 -1.94
N THR A 24 2.99 -23.51 -2.77
CA THR A 24 1.57 -23.67 -2.45
C THR A 24 1.41 -24.59 -1.26
N SER A 25 1.27 -24.02 -0.07
CA SER A 25 0.45 -24.62 0.97
C SER A 25 -0.91 -23.92 0.90
N HIS A 26 -1.87 -24.57 0.24
CA HIS A 26 -3.26 -24.17 0.27
C HIS A 26 -3.81 -24.28 1.70
N ASN A 27 -3.63 -23.22 2.50
CA ASN A 27 -4.48 -22.92 3.65
C ASN A 27 -5.66 -22.06 3.15
N SER A 28 -6.45 -22.63 2.26
CA SER A 28 -7.69 -22.02 1.78
C SER A 28 -8.67 -21.96 2.95
N GLY A 29 -8.72 -20.83 3.65
CA GLY A 29 -9.72 -20.55 4.70
C GLY A 29 -9.20 -20.24 6.10
N LYS A 30 -7.87 -20.13 6.31
CA LYS A 30 -7.32 -19.66 7.60
C LYS A 30 -6.76 -18.26 7.47
N VAL A 31 -7.29 -17.34 8.28
CA VAL A 31 -6.78 -15.98 8.44
C VAL A 31 -5.34 -16.01 8.97
N ASP A 32 -4.42 -15.32 8.29
CA ASP A 32 -3.04 -15.19 8.73
C ASP A 32 -2.85 -13.89 9.55
N LEU A 33 -2.82 -14.02 10.87
CA LEU A 33 -2.64 -12.88 11.79
C LEU A 33 -1.27 -12.19 11.64
N ASN A 34 -0.23 -12.91 11.18
CA ASN A 34 1.07 -12.29 10.95
C ASN A 34 1.06 -11.46 9.67
N ALA A 35 0.38 -11.93 8.63
CA ALA A 35 0.14 -11.14 7.42
C ALA A 35 -0.63 -9.86 7.78
N ILE A 36 -1.70 -9.97 8.56
CA ILE A 36 -2.50 -8.84 9.03
C ILE A 36 -1.66 -7.78 9.75
N ASN A 37 -0.88 -8.19 10.75
CA ASN A 37 -0.04 -7.28 11.52
C ASN A 37 1.03 -6.59 10.66
N THR A 38 1.60 -7.35 9.71
CA THR A 38 2.55 -6.83 8.72
C THR A 38 1.90 -5.75 7.87
N GLU A 39 0.73 -6.03 7.30
CA GLU A 39 0.03 -5.08 6.42
C GLU A 39 -0.46 -3.83 7.16
N ILE A 40 -0.87 -3.95 8.42
CA ILE A 40 -1.16 -2.78 9.29
C ILE A 40 0.09 -1.92 9.44
N SER A 41 1.24 -2.53 9.76
CA SER A 41 2.50 -1.83 9.99
C SER A 41 2.96 -1.11 8.72
N TYR A 42 2.90 -1.78 7.58
CA TYR A 42 3.27 -1.22 6.29
C TYR A 42 2.32 -0.11 5.84
N SER A 43 1.01 -0.29 6.03
CA SER A 43 0.02 0.76 5.76
C SER A 43 0.28 2.01 6.61
N LYS A 44 0.56 1.84 7.91
CA LYS A 44 0.90 2.95 8.81
C LYS A 44 2.19 3.65 8.37
N SER A 45 3.21 2.89 8.00
CA SER A 45 4.49 3.44 7.53
C SER A 45 4.31 4.26 6.24
N ALA A 46 3.60 3.72 5.26
CA ALA A 46 3.29 4.39 4.00
C ALA A 46 2.46 5.66 4.21
N LEU A 47 1.47 5.62 5.12
CA LEU A 47 0.69 6.81 5.50
C LEU A 47 1.57 7.89 6.13
N ASN A 48 2.43 7.52 7.08
CA ASN A 48 3.33 8.47 7.75
C ASN A 48 4.31 9.12 6.76
N LEU A 49 4.88 8.34 5.85
CA LEU A 49 5.76 8.85 4.80
C LEU A 49 5.01 9.76 3.82
N SER A 50 3.81 9.37 3.39
CA SER A 50 2.96 10.21 2.55
C SER A 50 2.69 11.56 3.21
N LYS A 51 2.33 11.53 4.51
CA LYS A 51 2.11 12.76 5.28
C LYS A 51 3.36 13.62 5.34
N ALA A 52 4.50 13.05 5.72
CA ALA A 52 5.77 13.77 5.81
C ALA A 52 6.18 14.40 4.48
N TYR A 53 6.03 13.69 3.35
CA TYR A 53 6.35 14.23 2.04
C TYR A 53 5.37 15.30 1.57
N SER A 54 4.08 15.16 1.90
CA SER A 54 3.09 16.20 1.61
C SER A 54 3.35 17.47 2.44
N ASP A 55 3.69 17.34 3.72
CA ASP A 55 4.03 18.47 4.59
C ASP A 55 5.32 19.17 4.12
N THR A 56 6.32 18.38 3.73
CA THR A 56 7.57 18.90 3.16
C THR A 56 7.30 19.61 1.84
N LEU A 57 6.47 19.04 0.96
CA LEU A 57 6.07 19.67 -0.27
C LEU A 57 5.42 21.03 -0.01
N LYS A 58 4.45 21.09 0.90
CA LYS A 58 3.79 22.34 1.29
C LYS A 58 4.81 23.40 1.72
N MET A 59 5.74 23.03 2.61
CA MET A 59 6.80 23.94 3.06
C MET A 59 7.64 24.49 1.89
N TYR A 60 8.06 23.64 0.96
CA TYR A 60 8.80 24.10 -0.23
C TYR A 60 7.93 24.96 -1.14
N TYR A 61 6.70 24.52 -1.41
CA TYR A 61 5.76 25.20 -2.29
C TYR A 61 5.40 26.61 -1.78
N ASP A 62 5.28 26.79 -0.46
CA ASP A 62 4.97 28.08 0.16
C ASP A 62 6.19 29.02 0.21
N THR A 63 7.42 28.47 0.16
CA THR A 63 8.66 29.26 0.25
C THR A 63 9.27 29.62 -1.10
N VAL A 64 9.06 28.81 -2.14
CA VAL A 64 9.65 29.04 -3.46
C VAL A 64 8.93 30.16 -4.21
N LYS A 65 9.71 31.03 -4.87
CA LYS A 65 9.17 32.11 -5.72
C LYS A 65 8.52 31.58 -6.99
N VAL A 66 9.11 30.54 -7.58
CA VAL A 66 8.61 29.87 -8.78
C VAL A 66 8.26 28.42 -8.39
N LYS A 67 6.97 28.11 -8.53
CA LYS A 67 6.37 26.84 -8.09
C LYS A 67 6.28 25.83 -9.23
N HIS A 68 5.88 26.32 -10.40
CA HIS A 68 5.79 25.55 -11.63
C HIS A 68 7.16 24.97 -12.03
N ASN A 69 7.23 23.68 -12.35
CA ASN A 69 8.46 22.94 -12.68
C ASN A 69 9.61 23.08 -11.66
N ASN A 70 9.30 23.41 -10.40
CA ASN A 70 10.31 23.48 -9.36
C ASN A 70 10.78 22.06 -9.00
N VAL A 71 12.10 21.81 -9.13
CA VAL A 71 12.70 20.48 -8.95
C VAL A 71 12.41 19.88 -7.57
N TYR A 72 12.43 20.68 -6.50
CA TYR A 72 12.15 20.19 -5.16
C TYR A 72 10.66 19.88 -4.98
N CYS A 73 9.77 20.74 -5.48
CA CYS A 73 8.34 20.48 -5.43
C CYS A 73 7.99 19.19 -6.19
N MET A 74 8.49 19.02 -7.41
CA MET A 74 8.31 17.78 -8.18
C MET A 74 8.88 16.55 -7.47
N LYS A 75 10.03 16.68 -6.78
CA LYS A 75 10.63 15.57 -6.04
C LYS A 75 9.71 15.10 -4.90
N TYR A 76 9.21 16.03 -4.09
CA TYR A 76 8.36 15.68 -2.95
C TYR A 76 6.96 15.24 -3.36
N ASP A 77 6.41 15.80 -4.44
CA ASP A 77 5.19 15.30 -5.11
C ASP A 77 5.35 13.83 -5.54
N LYS A 78 6.44 13.48 -6.24
CA LYS A 78 6.72 12.08 -6.63
C LYS A 78 6.88 11.14 -5.44
N LEU A 79 7.54 11.58 -4.39
CA LEU A 79 7.71 10.78 -3.17
C LEU A 79 6.37 10.56 -2.46
N TYR A 80 5.50 11.56 -2.44
CA TYR A 80 4.13 11.41 -1.96
C TYR A 80 3.38 10.33 -2.75
N HIS A 81 3.29 10.45 -4.08
CA HIS A 81 2.54 9.50 -4.94
C HIS A 81 3.06 8.07 -4.84
N LYS A 82 4.38 7.90 -4.67
CA LYS A 82 4.98 6.58 -4.41
C LYS A 82 4.44 5.96 -3.13
N ASN A 83 4.36 6.73 -2.05
CA ASN A 83 3.86 6.22 -0.77
C ASN A 83 2.33 6.08 -0.75
N ASP A 84 1.60 6.88 -1.53
CA ASP A 84 0.17 6.67 -1.76
C ASP A 84 -0.14 5.35 -2.47
N SER A 85 0.68 5.02 -3.46
CA SER A 85 0.60 3.73 -4.16
C SER A 85 0.92 2.56 -3.22
N LEU A 86 1.97 2.69 -2.40
CA LEU A 86 2.32 1.68 -1.38
C LEU A 86 1.19 1.51 -0.35
N PHE A 87 0.63 2.61 0.14
CA PHE A 87 -0.50 2.58 1.06
C PHE A 87 -1.68 1.81 0.46
N THR A 88 -2.04 2.12 -0.79
CA THR A 88 -3.15 1.46 -1.49
C THR A 88 -2.91 -0.04 -1.66
N MET A 89 -1.68 -0.43 -1.99
CA MET A 89 -1.29 -1.84 -2.10
C MET A 89 -1.47 -2.58 -0.76
N HIS A 90 -0.90 -2.07 0.32
CA HIS A 90 -0.99 -2.69 1.65
C HIS A 90 -2.42 -2.70 2.22
N TYR A 91 -3.20 -1.65 1.94
CA TYR A 91 -4.62 -1.61 2.28
C TYR A 91 -5.40 -2.74 1.61
N ASN A 92 -5.15 -2.98 0.31
CA ASN A 92 -5.79 -4.06 -0.43
C ASN A 92 -5.33 -5.44 0.03
N MET A 93 -4.04 -5.63 0.33
CA MET A 93 -3.52 -6.88 0.87
C MET A 93 -4.14 -7.20 2.25
N PHE A 94 -4.27 -6.20 3.11
CA PHE A 94 -5.00 -6.34 4.37
C PHE A 94 -6.48 -6.68 4.13
N GLY A 95 -7.13 -6.05 3.15
CA GLY A 95 -8.50 -6.33 2.76
C GLY A 95 -8.74 -7.78 2.31
N GLU A 96 -7.82 -8.35 1.54
CA GLU A 96 -7.86 -9.77 1.15
C GLU A 96 -7.80 -10.70 2.37
N GLU A 97 -6.93 -10.42 3.34
CA GLU A 97 -6.83 -11.21 4.57
C GLU A 97 -8.08 -11.07 5.45
N MET A 98 -8.65 -9.86 5.54
CA MET A 98 -9.91 -9.62 6.25
C MET A 98 -11.08 -10.35 5.57
N TYR A 99 -11.14 -10.32 4.24
CA TYR A 99 -12.19 -10.96 3.45
C TYR A 99 -12.18 -12.48 3.63
N LYS A 100 -10.99 -13.11 3.66
CA LYS A 100 -10.83 -14.53 4.04
C LYS A 100 -11.38 -14.83 5.43
N GLY A 101 -11.33 -13.85 6.35
CA GLY A 101 -11.89 -13.93 7.69
C GLY A 101 -13.37 -13.58 7.81
N GLY A 102 -14.05 -13.26 6.70
CA GLY A 102 -15.45 -12.86 6.68
C GLY A 102 -15.71 -11.39 7.04
N PHE A 103 -14.67 -10.55 7.02
CA PHE A 103 -14.79 -9.11 7.30
C PHE A 103 -14.71 -8.31 6.00
N MET A 104 -15.71 -7.46 5.77
CA MET A 104 -15.72 -6.49 4.67
C MET A 104 -15.09 -5.17 5.11
N MET A 105 -14.20 -4.64 4.29
CA MET A 105 -13.60 -3.33 4.48
C MET A 105 -14.30 -2.25 3.65
N ASN A 106 -14.15 -0.99 4.06
CA ASN A 106 -14.69 0.13 3.30
C ASN A 106 -13.88 0.31 2.00
N ASN A 107 -14.53 0.54 0.86
CA ASN A 107 -13.84 0.83 -0.41
C ASN A 107 -12.84 -0.23 -0.88
N TYR A 108 -12.98 -1.47 -0.40
CA TYR A 108 -12.22 -2.63 -0.86
C TYR A 108 -13.12 -3.55 -1.69
N THR A 109 -12.59 -4.04 -2.81
CA THR A 109 -13.26 -5.01 -3.68
C THR A 109 -12.38 -6.26 -3.80
N PRO A 110 -12.89 -7.45 -3.44
CA PRO A 110 -12.11 -8.68 -3.53
C PRO A 110 -11.64 -9.00 -4.96
N GLY A 111 -10.36 -9.34 -5.11
CA GLY A 111 -9.75 -9.67 -6.42
C GLY A 111 -10.24 -11.00 -7.01
N SER A 112 -10.77 -11.88 -6.17
CA SER A 112 -11.34 -13.16 -6.58
C SER A 112 -12.74 -13.34 -5.99
N MET A 113 -13.77 -13.21 -6.84
CA MET A 113 -15.17 -13.52 -6.50
C MET A 113 -15.45 -15.04 -6.35
N MET A 114 -14.41 -15.87 -6.32
CA MET A 114 -14.51 -17.31 -6.43
C MET A 114 -14.18 -17.98 -5.10
N GLY A 115 -15.22 -18.35 -4.34
CA GLY A 115 -15.11 -19.06 -3.05
C GLY A 115 -16.20 -18.62 -2.08
N ASN A 116 -17.47 -18.85 -2.39
CA ASN A 116 -18.20 -20.07 -2.03
C ASN A 116 -18.47 -20.20 -0.53
N ASN A 117 -19.76 -20.09 -0.19
CA ASN A 117 -20.45 -20.69 0.95
C ASN A 117 -19.63 -21.05 2.20
N GLY A 118 -19.83 -20.22 3.23
CA GLY A 118 -19.76 -20.64 4.63
C GLY A 118 -18.35 -20.69 5.21
N MET A 119 -18.11 -19.89 6.25
CA MET A 119 -17.49 -20.34 7.50
C MET A 119 -17.42 -19.14 8.46
N MET A 120 -18.58 -18.79 9.02
CA MET A 120 -18.62 -18.16 10.35
C MET A 120 -18.03 -19.16 11.34
N GLY A 121 -16.73 -19.08 11.62
CA GLY A 121 -16.03 -20.09 12.42
C GLY A 121 -14.83 -19.60 13.20
N THR A 122 -14.70 -18.29 13.43
CA THR A 122 -13.61 -17.73 14.25
C THR A 122 -14.15 -17.34 15.62
N GLY A 123 -13.64 -18.02 16.67
CA GLY A 123 -14.08 -17.88 18.06
C GLY A 123 -14.08 -16.43 18.55
N GLY A 124 -14.90 -16.15 19.58
CA GLY A 124 -15.28 -14.79 20.00
C GLY A 124 -14.13 -13.78 20.19
N MET A 125 -12.97 -14.19 20.71
CA MET A 125 -11.81 -13.30 20.89
C MET A 125 -11.13 -12.93 19.56
N MET A 126 -10.96 -13.88 18.64
CA MET A 126 -10.34 -13.63 17.33
C MET A 126 -11.21 -12.69 16.48
N ASN A 127 -12.53 -12.84 16.58
CA ASN A 127 -13.48 -11.93 15.93
C ASN A 127 -13.33 -10.48 16.45
N ALA A 128 -13.16 -10.30 17.77
CA ALA A 128 -12.96 -8.97 18.36
C ALA A 128 -11.67 -8.29 17.85
N THR A 129 -10.56 -9.03 17.75
CA THR A 129 -9.30 -8.51 17.19
C THR A 129 -9.46 -8.06 15.75
N LEU A 130 -10.01 -8.92 14.88
CA LEU A 130 -10.20 -8.59 13.46
C LEU A 130 -11.12 -7.37 13.23
N ARG A 131 -12.15 -7.20 14.07
CA ARG A 131 -12.99 -5.99 14.05
C ARG A 131 -12.23 -4.74 14.45
N SER A 132 -11.40 -4.84 15.48
CA SER A 132 -10.54 -3.73 15.95
C SER A 132 -9.56 -3.32 14.84
N ASP A 133 -8.90 -4.31 14.23
CA ASP A 133 -7.93 -4.09 13.15
C ASP A 133 -8.58 -3.47 11.91
N THR A 134 -9.76 -3.97 11.53
CA THR A 134 -10.56 -3.39 10.43
C THR A 134 -10.91 -1.92 10.71
N THR A 135 -11.31 -1.61 11.95
CA THR A 135 -11.65 -0.24 12.35
C THR A 135 -10.43 0.68 12.26
N MET A 136 -9.28 0.23 12.75
CA MET A 136 -8.01 0.95 12.67
C MET A 136 -7.61 1.23 11.22
N MET A 137 -7.66 0.21 10.36
CA MET A 137 -7.29 0.35 8.95
C MET A 137 -8.24 1.27 8.18
N ASN A 138 -9.53 1.26 8.49
CA ASN A 138 -10.47 2.25 7.95
C ASN A 138 -10.14 3.67 8.41
N GLY A 139 -9.65 3.85 9.65
CA GLY A 139 -9.12 5.13 10.13
C GLY A 139 -7.91 5.62 9.33
N TYR A 140 -6.98 4.72 9.00
CA TYR A 140 -5.84 5.05 8.14
C TYR A 140 -6.29 5.43 6.72
N TYR A 141 -7.22 4.69 6.15
CA TYR A 141 -7.78 4.99 4.82
C TYR A 141 -8.41 6.38 4.79
N ASN A 142 -9.24 6.71 5.77
CA ASN A 142 -9.87 8.03 5.86
C ASN A 142 -8.83 9.16 5.97
N THR A 143 -7.77 8.93 6.76
CA THR A 143 -6.66 9.88 6.88
C THR A 143 -5.95 10.07 5.55
N MET A 144 -5.66 8.98 4.84
CA MET A 144 -5.02 9.04 3.52
C MET A 144 -5.90 9.75 2.49
N HIS A 145 -7.20 9.50 2.52
CA HIS A 145 -8.16 10.17 1.64
C HIS A 145 -8.17 11.69 1.85
N GLN A 146 -8.21 12.16 3.10
CA GLN A 146 -8.09 13.59 3.40
C GLN A 146 -6.74 14.16 2.95
N LEU A 147 -5.67 13.38 3.11
CA LEU A 147 -4.35 13.79 2.64
C LEU A 147 -4.32 13.98 1.11
N ARG A 148 -4.94 13.09 0.33
CA ARG A 148 -5.06 13.21 -1.14
C ARG A 148 -5.76 14.50 -1.55
N ILE A 149 -6.90 14.82 -0.92
CA ILE A 149 -7.65 16.05 -1.19
C ILE A 149 -6.76 17.28 -0.98
N ASN A 150 -6.05 17.33 0.15
CA ASN A 150 -5.18 18.46 0.48
C ASN A 150 -3.96 18.53 -0.46
N HIS A 151 -3.39 17.38 -0.81
CA HIS A 151 -2.22 17.28 -1.68
C HIS A 151 -2.49 17.78 -3.10
N GLN A 152 -3.72 17.57 -3.61
CA GLN A 152 -4.12 17.91 -4.97
C GLN A 152 -3.84 19.38 -5.33
N THR A 153 -4.01 20.30 -4.37
CA THR A 153 -3.76 21.74 -4.58
C THR A 153 -2.30 22.00 -4.96
N TYR A 154 -1.37 21.35 -4.26
CA TYR A 154 0.07 21.49 -4.53
C TYR A 154 0.46 20.81 -5.83
N HIS A 155 -0.04 19.59 -6.07
CA HIS A 155 0.18 18.86 -7.32
C HIS A 155 -0.20 19.72 -8.53
N ASN A 156 -1.43 20.26 -8.53
CA ASN A 156 -1.92 21.11 -9.61
C ASN A 156 -1.05 22.36 -9.80
N GLY A 157 -0.60 23.00 -8.72
CA GLY A 157 0.24 24.21 -8.82
C GLY A 157 1.68 23.98 -9.31
N ILE A 158 2.13 22.72 -9.38
CA ILE A 158 3.46 22.37 -9.90
C ILE A 158 3.42 22.15 -11.41
N TYR A 159 2.31 21.60 -11.92
CA TYR A 159 2.19 21.11 -13.30
C TYR A 159 1.24 21.94 -14.18
N ASN A 160 0.31 22.70 -13.59
CA ASN A 160 -0.50 23.70 -14.28
C ASN A 160 0.12 25.09 -14.14
#